data_AF-A0A9Q8MDG4-F1
#
_entry.id   AF-A0A9Q8MDG4-F1
#
_cell.length_a   1.000
_cell.length_b   1.000
_cell.length_c   1.000
_cell.angle_alpha   90.00
_cell.angle_beta   90.00
_cell.angle_gamma   90.00
#
_symmetry.space_group_name_H-M   'P 1'
#
loop_
_entity.id
_entity.type
_entity.pdbx_description
1 polymer ?
#
loop_
_entity_poly.entity_id
_entity_poly.type
_entity_poly.pdbx_seq_one_letter_code
_entity_poly.pdbx_strand_id
1 'polypeptide(L)'
;MTSRWNIVLVVIALALLAWYYSLNQQDNTDLAARIQNSDSPDYIANQMETTLYSLDGRKQYVATADEVEYFQTQGDTLFKAPIVYLFETSRNSDKLVRSWRLSADQAKISKDKILYLNDNVSIQSLLPESKIHSLQTSSAVVNLTTQDITSDTMVSVVGQSFTTTGKSLSGNLRQQIATLKEQVQTHYEIQQNENKNN
;
A
#
# COMPACT_ATOMS: atom_id res chain seq x y z
N MET A 1 -3.07 -82.47 0.06
CA MET A 1 -2.12 -81.82 1.00
C MET A 1 -1.83 -80.38 0.57
N THR A 2 -2.88 -79.61 0.23
CA THR A 2 -2.76 -78.30 -0.48
C THR A 2 -3.68 -77.23 0.10
N SER A 3 -4.82 -77.62 0.67
CA SER A 3 -5.83 -76.67 1.20
C SER A 3 -5.36 -75.87 2.42
N ARG A 4 -4.54 -76.47 3.30
CA ARG A 4 -3.98 -75.76 4.48
C ARG A 4 -2.95 -74.69 4.12
N TRP A 5 -2.18 -74.91 3.04
CA TRP A 5 -1.17 -73.97 2.56
C TRP A 5 -1.82 -72.76 1.87
N ASN A 6 -2.92 -73.00 1.14
CA ASN A 6 -3.69 -71.95 0.48
C ASN A 6 -4.30 -70.97 1.50
N ILE A 7 -4.73 -71.44 2.67
CA ILE A 7 -5.28 -70.56 3.72
C ILE A 7 -4.19 -69.61 4.25
N VAL A 8 -2.97 -70.11 4.46
CA VAL A 8 -1.83 -69.28 4.93
C VAL A 8 -1.49 -68.21 3.90
N LEU A 9 -1.47 -68.56 2.61
CA LEU A 9 -1.22 -67.60 1.52
C LEU A 9 -2.27 -66.49 1.46
N VAL A 10 -3.56 -66.83 1.67
CA VAL A 10 -4.64 -65.83 1.68
C VAL A 10 -4.51 -64.87 2.85
N VAL A 11 -4.15 -65.35 4.04
CA VAL A 11 -3.93 -64.47 5.21
C VAL A 11 -2.77 -63.52 4.98
N ILE A 12 -1.67 -64.01 4.39
CA ILE A 12 -0.52 -63.17 4.04
C ILE A 12 -0.91 -62.13 2.98
N ALA A 13 -1.66 -62.52 1.96
CA ALA A 13 -2.14 -61.59 0.93
C ALA A 13 -3.04 -60.48 1.52
N LEU A 14 -3.95 -60.83 2.44
CA LEU A 14 -4.79 -59.85 3.13
C LEU A 14 -3.98 -58.92 4.04
N ALA A 15 -2.97 -59.43 4.74
CA ALA A 15 -2.07 -58.62 5.55
C ALA A 15 -1.26 -57.63 4.68
N LEU A 16 -0.77 -58.08 3.52
CA LEU A 16 -0.07 -57.22 2.56
C LEU A 16 -1.00 -56.17 1.95
N LEU A 17 -2.25 -56.51 1.65
CA LEU A 17 -3.24 -55.55 1.13
C LEU A 17 -3.62 -54.51 2.20
N ALA A 18 -3.81 -54.93 3.45
CA ALA A 18 -4.06 -54.02 4.56
C ALA A 18 -2.87 -53.08 4.80
N TRP A 19 -1.64 -53.61 4.72
CA TRP A 19 -0.43 -52.80 4.85
C TRP A 19 -0.27 -51.81 3.69
N TYR A 20 -0.50 -52.24 2.45
CA TYR A 20 -0.49 -51.38 1.26
C TYR A 20 -1.53 -50.25 1.36
N TYR A 21 -2.75 -50.58 1.80
CA TYR A 21 -3.82 -49.60 1.98
C TYR A 21 -3.50 -48.61 3.11
N SER A 22 -2.87 -49.08 4.19
CA SER A 22 -2.40 -48.21 5.27
C SER A 22 -1.30 -47.26 4.81
N LEU A 23 -0.38 -47.72 3.96
CA LEU A 23 0.73 -46.90 3.46
C LEU A 23 0.21 -45.79 2.51
N ASN A 24 -0.75 -46.10 1.65
CA ASN A 24 -1.31 -45.13 0.68
C ASN A 24 -2.31 -44.12 1.28
N GLN A 25 -2.78 -44.31 2.52
CA GLN A 25 -3.66 -43.32 3.18
C GLN A 25 -2.89 -42.11 3.72
N GLN A 26 -1.58 -42.24 3.96
CA GLN A 26 -0.79 -41.21 4.61
C GLN A 26 -0.48 -40.03 3.67
N ASP A 27 -0.39 -40.25 2.36
CA ASP A 27 -0.01 -39.20 1.39
C ASP A 27 -1.16 -38.26 0.99
N ASN A 28 -2.43 -38.68 1.15
CA ASN A 28 -3.58 -37.91 0.66
C ASN A 28 -4.01 -36.77 1.61
N THR A 29 -3.60 -36.82 2.87
CA THR A 29 -3.97 -35.79 3.88
C THR A 29 -3.01 -34.60 3.89
N ASP A 30 -1.71 -34.83 3.62
CA ASP A 30 -0.70 -33.76 3.54
C ASP A 30 -0.80 -32.91 2.26
N LEU A 31 -1.29 -33.49 1.16
CA LEU A 31 -1.46 -32.76 -0.11
C LEU A 31 -2.60 -31.73 -0.05
N ALA A 32 -3.69 -32.04 0.66
CA ALA A 32 -4.80 -31.11 0.86
C ALA A 32 -4.42 -29.94 1.79
N ALA A 33 -3.53 -30.17 2.76
CA ALA A 33 -3.01 -29.13 3.65
C ALA A 33 -2.01 -28.17 2.99
N ARG A 34 -1.49 -28.51 1.80
CA ARG A 34 -0.56 -27.69 1.01
C ARG A 34 -1.21 -26.73 0.02
N ILE A 35 -2.55 -26.70 -0.06
CA ILE A 35 -3.24 -25.68 -0.84
C ILE A 35 -3.13 -24.37 -0.05
N GLN A 36 -2.09 -23.60 -0.36
CA GLN A 36 -1.91 -22.24 0.16
C GLN A 36 -3.14 -21.44 -0.27
N ASN A 37 -3.95 -21.00 0.69
CA ASN A 37 -5.11 -20.17 0.40
C ASN A 37 -4.61 -18.87 -0.22
N SER A 38 -5.14 -18.50 -1.40
CA SER A 38 -4.76 -17.27 -2.11
C SER A 38 -5.01 -15.98 -1.30
N ASP A 39 -5.75 -16.08 -0.20
CA ASP A 39 -6.09 -14.96 0.69
C ASP A 39 -5.11 -14.82 1.87
N SER A 40 -4.10 -15.68 1.98
CA SER A 40 -3.04 -15.56 2.98
C SER A 40 -1.81 -14.87 2.40
N PRO A 41 -1.13 -13.98 3.16
CA PRO A 41 0.07 -13.31 2.67
C PRO A 41 1.23 -14.29 2.52
N ASP A 42 2.05 -14.10 1.49
CA ASP A 42 3.26 -14.88 1.26
C ASP A 42 4.42 -14.40 2.14
N TYR A 43 4.43 -13.10 2.46
CA TYR A 43 5.45 -12.49 3.32
C TYR A 43 4.80 -11.49 4.27
N ILE A 44 5.22 -11.53 5.53
CA ILE A 44 4.85 -10.55 6.55
C ILE A 44 6.15 -9.97 7.12
N ALA A 45 6.22 -8.65 7.22
CA ALA A 45 7.34 -7.93 7.80
C ALA A 45 6.85 -6.89 8.81
N ASN A 46 7.57 -6.71 9.91
CA ASN A 46 7.31 -5.66 10.89
C ASN A 46 8.37 -4.58 10.78
N GLN A 47 7.98 -3.32 10.99
CA GLN A 47 8.86 -2.14 10.96
C GLN A 47 9.70 -2.08 9.68
N MET A 48 9.03 -2.16 8.53
CA MET A 48 9.71 -2.19 7.23
C MET A 48 9.91 -0.80 6.65
N GLU A 49 11.08 -0.55 6.08
CA GLU A 49 11.36 0.58 5.19
C GLU A 49 11.67 0.09 3.78
N THR A 50 10.93 0.60 2.79
CA THR A 50 11.10 0.31 1.37
C THR A 50 11.49 1.58 0.63
N THR A 51 12.56 1.51 -0.18
CA THR A 51 12.97 2.62 -1.06
C THR A 51 12.87 2.19 -2.51
N LEU A 52 12.16 2.98 -3.35
CA LEU A 52 12.15 2.79 -4.79
C LEU A 52 13.11 3.76 -5.48
N TYR A 53 13.90 3.25 -6.41
CA TYR A 53 14.79 4.02 -7.27
C TYR A 53 14.28 4.01 -8.73
N SER A 54 14.51 5.10 -9.46
CA SER A 54 14.35 5.13 -10.92
C SER A 54 15.55 4.52 -11.63
N LEU A 55 15.40 4.30 -12.95
CA LEU A 55 16.44 3.69 -13.80
C LEU A 55 17.75 4.50 -13.83
N ASP A 56 17.69 5.79 -13.54
CA ASP A 56 18.85 6.69 -13.42
C ASP A 56 19.47 6.70 -12.01
N GLY A 57 18.97 5.87 -11.09
CA GLY A 57 19.48 5.74 -9.72
C GLY A 57 18.97 6.80 -8.73
N ARG A 58 18.02 7.66 -9.12
CA ARG A 58 17.42 8.64 -8.18
C ARG A 58 16.33 8.00 -7.33
N LYS A 59 16.19 8.40 -6.05
CA LYS A 59 15.08 7.94 -5.20
C LYS A 59 13.76 8.53 -5.71
N GLN A 60 12.75 7.69 -5.84
CA GLN A 60 11.40 8.08 -6.24
C GLN A 60 10.49 8.24 -5.03
N TYR A 61 10.47 7.21 -4.16
CA TYR A 61 9.78 7.26 -2.88
C TYR A 61 10.48 6.41 -1.83
N VAL A 62 10.20 6.73 -0.56
CA VAL A 62 10.50 5.90 0.60
C VAL A 62 9.20 5.65 1.33
N ALA A 63 8.88 4.39 1.66
CA ALA A 63 7.70 4.00 2.41
C ALA A 63 8.12 3.28 3.69
N THR A 64 7.58 3.66 4.82
CA THR A 64 7.75 3.00 6.11
C THR A 64 6.40 2.57 6.66
N ALA A 65 6.33 1.42 7.34
CA ALA A 65 5.10 0.96 7.97
C ALA A 65 5.40 0.05 9.17
N ASP A 66 4.45 -0.04 10.09
CA ASP A 66 4.55 -0.88 11.29
C ASP A 66 4.49 -2.36 10.93
N GLU A 67 3.64 -2.70 9.96
CA GLU A 67 3.41 -4.07 9.49
C GLU A 67 3.13 -4.02 7.99
N VAL A 68 3.71 -4.97 7.25
CA VAL A 68 3.57 -5.09 5.80
C VAL A 68 3.32 -6.53 5.40
N GLU A 69 2.32 -6.72 4.55
CA GLU A 69 1.93 -8.01 3.99
C GLU A 69 2.05 -7.98 2.47
N TYR A 70 2.72 -8.98 1.89
CA TYR A 70 2.85 -9.12 0.44
C TYR A 70 2.10 -10.34 -0.07
N PHE A 71 1.30 -10.15 -1.13
CA PHE A 71 0.52 -11.18 -1.80
C PHE A 71 1.07 -11.39 -3.22
N GLN A 72 1.81 -12.48 -3.44
CA GLN A 72 2.52 -12.76 -4.69
C GLN A 72 1.56 -12.98 -5.86
N THR A 73 0.41 -13.62 -5.62
CA THR A 73 -0.59 -13.90 -6.66
C THR A 73 -1.16 -12.61 -7.28
N GLN A 74 -1.44 -11.61 -6.44
CA GLN A 74 -2.04 -10.34 -6.86
C GLN A 74 -0.97 -9.28 -7.17
N GLY A 75 0.23 -9.41 -6.58
CA GLY A 75 1.27 -8.40 -6.62
C GLY A 75 0.96 -7.18 -5.75
N ASP A 76 0.04 -7.31 -4.81
CA ASP A 76 -0.38 -6.26 -3.89
C ASP A 76 0.44 -6.32 -2.60
N THR A 77 0.77 -5.16 -2.06
CA THR A 77 1.42 -5.01 -0.76
C THR A 77 0.54 -4.17 0.16
N LEU A 78 0.12 -4.73 1.28
CA LEU A 78 -0.68 -4.03 2.30
C LEU A 78 0.24 -3.47 3.39
N PHE A 79 -0.03 -2.25 3.81
CA PHE A 79 0.74 -1.53 4.82
C PHE A 79 -0.18 -1.06 5.93
N LYS A 80 0.25 -1.22 7.18
CA LYS A 80 -0.41 -0.70 8.38
C LYS A 80 0.36 0.49 8.95
N ALA A 81 -0.37 1.56 9.23
CA ALA A 81 0.18 2.86 9.63
C ALA A 81 1.31 3.36 8.71
N PRO A 82 1.12 3.39 7.37
CA PRO A 82 2.16 3.80 6.44
C PRO A 82 2.52 5.29 6.55
N ILE A 83 3.80 5.58 6.33
CA ILE A 83 4.32 6.91 6.01
C ILE A 83 5.11 6.81 4.70
N VAL A 84 4.70 7.55 3.68
CA VAL A 84 5.34 7.58 2.37
C VAL A 84 5.90 8.97 2.10
N TYR A 85 7.18 9.04 1.78
CA TYR A 85 7.88 10.24 1.35
C TYR A 85 8.07 10.23 -0.16
N LEU A 86 7.60 11.27 -0.84
CA LEU A 86 7.87 11.49 -2.27
C LEU A 86 9.05 12.42 -2.44
N PHE A 87 9.84 12.15 -3.47
CA PHE A 87 11.01 12.92 -3.82
C PHE A 87 10.83 13.62 -5.17
N GLU A 88 11.44 14.79 -5.28
CA GLU A 88 11.52 15.54 -6.53
C GLU A 88 12.89 16.19 -6.70
N THR A 89 13.26 16.48 -7.94
CA THR A 89 14.44 17.29 -8.21
C THR A 89 14.12 18.75 -7.92
N SER A 90 14.93 19.39 -7.09
CA SER A 90 14.78 20.81 -6.77
C SER A 90 14.84 21.67 -8.04
N ARG A 91 13.96 22.68 -8.14
CA ARG A 91 13.96 23.60 -9.29
C ARG A 91 15.28 24.38 -9.43
N ASN A 92 15.97 24.64 -8.32
CA ASN A 92 17.14 25.52 -8.26
C ASN A 92 18.47 24.75 -8.16
N SER A 93 18.43 23.42 -8.05
CA SER A 93 19.62 22.58 -7.99
C SER A 93 19.27 21.16 -8.42
N ASP A 94 20.19 20.43 -9.06
CA ASP A 94 19.97 19.01 -9.39
C ASP A 94 19.97 18.08 -8.14
N LYS A 95 19.68 18.65 -6.96
CA LYS A 95 19.57 17.92 -5.70
C LYS A 95 18.16 17.38 -5.54
N LEU A 96 18.10 16.14 -5.12
CA LEU A 96 16.86 15.48 -4.76
C LEU A 96 16.38 15.96 -3.38
N VAL A 97 15.13 16.39 -3.29
CA VAL A 97 14.50 16.87 -2.05
C VAL A 97 13.23 16.09 -1.77
N ARG A 98 12.87 15.94 -0.49
CA ARG A 98 11.57 15.40 -0.09
C ARG A 98 10.52 16.48 -0.28
N SER A 99 9.52 16.23 -1.12
CA SER A 99 8.46 17.21 -1.40
C SER A 99 7.16 16.95 -0.68
N TRP A 100 6.83 15.69 -0.43
CA TRP A 100 5.57 15.30 0.19
C TRP A 100 5.76 14.20 1.22
N ARG A 101 4.94 14.25 2.28
CA ARG A 101 4.73 13.19 3.27
C ARG A 101 3.26 12.78 3.22
N LEU A 102 3.00 11.52 2.92
CA LEU A 102 1.68 10.91 2.87
C LEU A 102 1.56 9.92 4.02
N SER A 103 0.45 9.92 4.74
CA SER A 103 0.17 8.96 5.81
C SER A 103 -1.29 8.58 5.85
N ALA A 104 -1.59 7.40 6.37
CA ALA A 104 -2.94 6.86 6.57
C ALA A 104 -2.89 5.78 7.66
N ASP A 105 -4.04 5.22 8.05
CA ASP A 105 -4.06 4.05 8.93
C ASP A 105 -3.76 2.76 8.16
N GLN A 106 -4.22 2.69 6.91
CA GLN A 106 -3.95 1.57 6.01
C GLN A 106 -3.58 2.05 4.62
N ALA A 107 -2.70 1.31 3.95
CA ALA A 107 -2.49 1.49 2.52
C ALA A 107 -2.29 0.18 1.77
N LYS A 108 -2.50 0.26 0.47
CA LYS A 108 -2.15 -0.78 -0.48
C LYS A 108 -1.33 -0.18 -1.61
N ILE A 109 -0.21 -0.81 -1.95
CA ILE A 109 0.51 -0.52 -3.18
C ILE A 109 0.30 -1.68 -4.15
N SER A 110 -0.23 -1.39 -5.32
CA SER A 110 -0.37 -2.38 -6.40
C SER A 110 0.93 -2.53 -7.20
N LYS A 111 1.00 -3.59 -7.99
CA LYS A 111 2.09 -3.84 -8.95
C LYS A 111 2.33 -2.67 -9.91
N ASP A 112 1.28 -1.93 -10.26
CA ASP A 112 1.34 -0.76 -11.15
C ASP A 112 1.73 0.54 -10.44
N LYS A 113 2.22 0.44 -9.19
CA LYS A 113 2.66 1.57 -8.37
C LYS A 113 1.54 2.56 -8.07
N ILE A 114 0.31 2.05 -7.93
CA ILE A 114 -0.82 2.81 -7.45
C ILE A 114 -0.91 2.61 -5.94
N LEU A 115 -0.84 3.73 -5.21
CA LEU A 115 -0.97 3.79 -3.76
C LEU A 115 -2.41 4.13 -3.41
N TYR A 116 -3.10 3.20 -2.76
CA TYR A 116 -4.41 3.40 -2.17
C TYR A 116 -4.21 3.68 -0.68
N LEU A 117 -4.70 4.82 -0.20
CA LEU A 117 -4.64 5.25 1.19
C LEU A 117 -6.06 5.23 1.76
N ASN A 118 -6.25 4.58 2.89
CA ASN A 118 -7.54 4.44 3.55
C ASN A 118 -7.43 4.81 5.02
N ASP A 119 -8.45 5.52 5.49
CA ASP A 119 -8.63 6.01 6.85
C ASP A 119 -7.56 7.02 7.30
N ASN A 120 -8.03 8.15 7.83
CA ASN A 120 -7.19 9.24 8.35
C ASN A 120 -6.06 9.67 7.39
N VAL A 121 -6.37 9.80 6.10
CA VAL A 121 -5.39 10.16 5.07
C VAL A 121 -4.94 11.61 5.26
N SER A 122 -3.63 11.80 5.43
CA SER A 122 -3.00 13.11 5.53
C SER A 122 -1.86 13.20 4.53
N ILE A 123 -1.87 14.28 3.74
CA ILE A 123 -0.84 14.57 2.75
C ILE A 123 -0.31 15.96 3.06
N GLN A 124 0.98 16.06 3.31
CA GLN A 124 1.64 17.27 3.78
C GLN A 124 2.79 17.61 2.85
N SER A 125 2.85 18.87 2.41
CA SER A 125 4.02 19.35 1.68
C SER A 125 5.16 19.58 2.66
N LEU A 126 6.37 19.24 2.24
CA LEU A 126 7.62 19.46 2.98
C LEU A 126 8.42 20.63 2.40
N LEU A 127 7.88 21.32 1.39
CA LEU A 127 8.51 22.46 0.74
C LEU A 127 8.03 23.77 1.39
N PRO A 128 8.94 24.68 1.79
CA PRO A 128 8.56 25.93 2.45
C PRO A 128 7.67 26.84 1.60
N GLU A 129 7.89 26.85 0.28
CA GLU A 129 7.20 27.72 -0.67
C GLU A 129 6.02 27.01 -1.38
N SER A 130 5.46 25.97 -0.77
CA SER A 130 4.36 25.22 -1.39
C SER A 130 3.06 26.01 -1.36
N LYS A 131 2.37 26.07 -2.51
CA LYS A 131 1.03 26.66 -2.58
C LYS A 131 -0.02 25.87 -1.78
N ILE A 132 0.20 24.57 -1.67
CA ILE A 132 -0.64 23.63 -0.92
C ILE A 132 0.19 23.12 0.25
N HIS A 133 -0.24 23.39 1.48
CA HIS A 133 0.46 22.94 2.67
C HIS A 133 0.01 21.54 3.09
N SER A 134 -1.29 21.30 3.15
CA SER A 134 -1.81 20.00 3.55
C SER A 134 -3.15 19.67 2.93
N LEU A 135 -3.43 18.38 2.87
CA LEU A 135 -4.67 17.80 2.43
C LEU A 135 -5.07 16.68 3.39
N GLN A 136 -6.34 16.67 3.80
CA GLN A 136 -6.90 15.64 4.67
C GLN A 136 -8.16 15.05 4.04
N THR A 137 -8.28 13.72 4.09
CA THR A 137 -9.44 13.00 3.57
C THR A 137 -9.57 11.60 4.17
N SER A 138 -10.66 10.89 3.90
CA SER A 138 -10.87 9.51 4.36
C SER A 138 -10.23 8.48 3.43
N SER A 139 -10.17 8.74 2.12
CA SER A 139 -9.51 7.86 1.17
C SER A 139 -8.88 8.66 0.03
N ALA A 140 -7.72 8.22 -0.45
CA ALA A 140 -7.06 8.82 -1.61
C ALA A 140 -6.36 7.75 -2.44
N VAL A 141 -6.31 7.96 -3.74
CA VAL A 141 -5.55 7.15 -4.68
C VAL A 141 -4.46 8.02 -5.29
N VAL A 142 -3.22 7.55 -5.25
CA VAL A 142 -2.05 8.26 -5.75
C VAL A 142 -1.29 7.37 -6.73
N ASN A 143 -1.07 7.85 -7.95
CA ASN A 143 -0.13 7.20 -8.86
C ASN A 143 1.29 7.61 -8.46
N LEU A 144 2.11 6.70 -7.95
CA LEU A 144 3.46 7.03 -7.45
C LEU A 144 4.45 7.44 -8.55
N THR A 145 4.12 7.19 -9.82
CA THR A 145 4.96 7.55 -10.97
C THR A 145 4.64 8.95 -11.48
N THR A 146 3.36 9.22 -11.76
CA THR A 146 2.90 10.53 -12.28
C THR A 146 2.64 11.54 -11.17
N GLN A 147 2.44 11.06 -9.94
CA GLN A 147 2.01 11.82 -8.77
C GLN A 147 0.62 12.44 -8.91
N ASP A 148 -0.22 11.87 -9.78
CA ASP A 148 -1.63 12.20 -9.83
C ASP A 148 -2.32 11.69 -8.57
N ILE A 149 -3.22 12.50 -8.03
CA ILE A 149 -4.00 12.21 -6.85
C ILE A 149 -5.50 12.36 -7.14
N THR A 150 -6.28 11.39 -6.67
CA THR A 150 -7.73 11.46 -6.68
C THR A 150 -8.30 11.05 -5.33
N SER A 151 -9.50 11.53 -5.02
CA SER A 151 -10.29 11.09 -3.88
C SER A 151 -11.76 11.32 -4.19
N ASP A 152 -12.62 10.35 -3.90
CA ASP A 152 -14.08 10.50 -4.08
C ASP A 152 -14.78 10.91 -2.78
N THR A 153 -14.01 11.07 -1.68
CA THR A 153 -14.51 11.45 -0.36
C THR A 153 -14.46 12.97 -0.15
N MET A 154 -14.93 13.42 1.02
CA MET A 154 -14.76 14.81 1.43
C MET A 154 -13.28 15.09 1.68
N VAL A 155 -12.80 16.22 1.18
CA VAL A 155 -11.41 16.63 1.24
C VAL A 155 -11.33 18.03 1.82
N SER A 156 -10.42 18.22 2.78
CA SER A 156 -10.01 19.53 3.27
C SER A 156 -8.61 19.83 2.77
N VAL A 157 -8.43 20.94 2.05
CA VAL A 157 -7.16 21.42 1.53
C VAL A 157 -6.80 22.74 2.21
N VAL A 158 -5.62 22.78 2.82
CA VAL A 158 -5.04 23.98 3.43
C VAL A 158 -3.92 24.48 2.52
N GLY A 159 -4.09 25.69 1.99
CA GLY A 159 -3.08 26.42 1.22
C GLY A 159 -2.41 27.51 2.04
N GLN A 160 -1.73 28.44 1.36
CA GLN A 160 -0.99 29.54 2.00
C GLN A 160 -1.88 30.60 2.67
N SER A 161 -3.04 30.90 2.08
CA SER A 161 -3.96 31.94 2.57
C SER A 161 -5.43 31.55 2.38
N PHE A 162 -5.68 30.24 2.25
CA PHE A 162 -7.02 29.71 2.09
C PHE A 162 -7.13 28.32 2.69
N THR A 163 -8.32 27.98 3.15
CA THR A 163 -8.74 26.61 3.45
C THR A 163 -9.97 26.33 2.61
N THR A 164 -9.96 25.24 1.85
CA THR A 164 -11.09 24.83 1.02
C THR A 164 -11.49 23.41 1.34
N THR A 165 -12.80 23.18 1.45
CA THR A 165 -13.39 21.86 1.64
C THR A 165 -14.29 21.53 0.47
N GLY A 166 -14.27 20.28 0.01
CA GLY A 166 -15.15 19.85 -1.05
C GLY A 166 -15.11 18.35 -1.23
N LYS A 167 -16.12 17.82 -1.91
CA LYS A 167 -16.19 16.42 -2.28
C LYS A 167 -15.56 16.23 -3.66
N SER A 168 -14.95 15.06 -3.87
CA SER A 168 -14.34 14.66 -5.13
C SER A 168 -13.16 15.56 -5.53
N LEU A 169 -11.95 15.09 -5.25
CA LEU A 169 -10.68 15.72 -5.59
C LEU A 169 -10.04 15.06 -6.81
N SER A 170 -9.43 15.89 -7.67
CA SER A 170 -8.46 15.46 -8.67
C SER A 170 -7.29 16.45 -8.69
N GLY A 171 -6.07 15.96 -8.81
CA GLY A 171 -4.90 16.83 -8.79
C GLY A 171 -3.60 16.13 -9.13
N ASN A 172 -2.50 16.84 -8.95
CA ASN A 172 -1.15 16.32 -9.12
C ASN A 172 -0.21 16.95 -8.08
N LEU A 173 0.45 16.11 -7.28
CA LEU A 173 1.31 16.53 -6.17
C LEU A 173 2.59 17.22 -6.67
N ARG A 174 3.17 16.75 -7.79
CA ARG A 174 4.36 17.36 -8.40
C ARG A 174 4.08 18.77 -8.91
N GLN A 175 2.91 18.97 -9.51
CA GLN A 175 2.47 20.28 -10.01
C GLN A 175 1.90 21.18 -8.90
N GLN A 176 1.65 20.61 -7.71
CA GLN A 176 0.98 21.28 -6.59
C GLN A 176 -0.41 21.81 -6.98
N ILE A 177 -1.17 21.01 -7.74
CA ILE A 177 -2.51 21.35 -8.20
C ILE A 177 -3.51 20.41 -7.54
N ALA A 178 -4.58 20.97 -6.99
CA ALA A 178 -5.71 20.26 -6.40
C ALA A 178 -7.01 20.94 -6.83
N THR A 179 -7.90 20.18 -7.46
CA THR A 179 -9.20 20.64 -7.94
C THR A 179 -10.29 19.86 -7.23
N LEU A 180 -11.15 20.56 -6.50
CA LEU A 180 -12.37 20.02 -5.88
C LEU A 180 -13.54 20.21 -6.84
N LYS A 181 -14.37 19.18 -7.01
CA LYS A 181 -15.44 19.16 -8.03
C LYS A 181 -16.82 19.48 -7.48
N GLU A 182 -17.11 19.05 -6.24
CA GLU A 182 -18.45 19.09 -5.67
C GLU A 182 -18.46 19.75 -4.29
N GLN A 183 -19.57 20.39 -3.93
CA GLN A 183 -19.83 20.94 -2.59
C GLN A 183 -18.68 21.81 -2.04
N VAL A 184 -18.08 22.62 -2.91
CA VAL A 184 -16.87 23.38 -2.59
C VAL A 184 -17.21 24.59 -1.73
N GLN A 185 -16.50 24.73 -0.61
CA GLN A 185 -16.55 25.87 0.29
C GLN A 185 -15.13 26.36 0.55
N THR A 186 -14.85 27.65 0.32
CA THR A 186 -13.51 28.22 0.48
C THR A 186 -13.55 29.37 1.47
N HIS A 187 -12.64 29.32 2.43
CA HIS A 187 -12.38 30.36 3.41
C HIS A 187 -11.01 30.97 3.13
N TYR A 188 -10.92 32.29 3.13
CA TYR A 188 -9.66 33.02 2.94
C TYR A 188 -9.25 33.68 4.25
N GLU A 189 -7.97 33.57 4.57
CA GLU A 189 -7.38 34.32 5.67
C GLU A 189 -6.59 35.50 5.10
N ILE A 190 -6.99 36.72 5.47
CA ILE A 190 -6.27 37.92 5.11
C ILE A 190 -5.17 38.10 6.16
N GLN A 191 -3.92 37.87 5.80
CA GLN A 191 -2.81 38.25 6.67
C GLN A 191 -2.70 39.78 6.66
N GLN A 192 -3.12 40.42 7.75
CA GLN A 192 -2.76 41.81 8.01
C GLN A 192 -1.26 41.84 8.28
N ASN A 193 -0.47 42.20 7.27
CA ASN A 193 0.90 42.64 7.51
C ASN A 193 0.82 43.96 8.28
N GLU A 194 0.89 43.89 9.61
CA GLU A 194 1.27 45.04 10.42
C GLU A 194 2.69 45.44 10.00
N ASN A 195 2.78 46.38 9.06
CA ASN A 195 3.97 47.18 8.85
C ASN A 195 4.27 47.92 10.15
N LYS A 196 5.02 47.28 11.06
CA LYS A 196 5.79 47.97 12.08
C LYS A 196 6.93 48.70 11.37
N ASN A 197 6.60 49.86 10.80
CA ASN A 197 7.57 50.91 10.58
C ASN A 197 8.14 51.30 11.95
N ASN A 198 9.41 50.99 12.17
CA ASN A 198 10.23 51.61 13.20
C ASN A 198 11.57 51.98 12.58
#